data_AF-A0A397WCL0-F1
#
_entry.id   AF-A0A397WCL0-F1
#
_cell.length_a   1.000
_cell.length_b   1.000
_cell.length_c   1.000
_cell.angle_alpha   90.00
_cell.angle_beta   90.00
_cell.angle_gamma   90.00
#
_symmetry.space_group_name_H-M   'P 1'
#
loop_
_entity.id
_entity.type
_entity.pdbx_description
1 polymer ?
#
loop_
_entity_poly.entity_id
_entity_poly.type
_entity_poly.pdbx_seq_one_letter_code
_entity_poly.pdbx_strand_id
1 'polypeptide(L)'
;MKLFTVLLCICFFISTIYAGCSIKTPYADTTWYGGQNGNVSWEEDNVNPPLTSMGDCCLIDLLIGNFVKASTLATCVKCTETFFSCPIPTNIGPPSNAYFIKFYNNDTNNPYAAYSHTFSIQNVNGSVQGFDPNNPSQPGTTDSASNTTQ
;
A
#
# COMPACT_ATOMS: atom_id res chain seq x y z
N MET A 1 -37.48 -29.16 -4.03
CA MET A 1 -36.17 -28.84 -4.66
C MET A 1 -36.15 -27.51 -5.46
N LYS A 2 -37.14 -26.62 -5.37
CA LYS A 2 -37.10 -25.31 -6.07
C LYS A 2 -36.81 -24.11 -5.17
N LEU A 3 -37.00 -24.25 -3.85
CA LEU A 3 -36.74 -23.16 -2.89
C LEU A 3 -35.24 -22.96 -2.60
N PHE A 4 -34.45 -24.04 -2.60
CA PHE A 4 -32.99 -23.98 -2.36
C PHE A 4 -32.21 -23.36 -3.54
N THR A 5 -32.74 -23.46 -4.77
CA THR A 5 -32.13 -22.88 -5.96
C THR A 5 -32.26 -21.35 -6.00
N VAL A 6 -33.35 -20.80 -5.44
CA VAL A 6 -33.57 -19.35 -5.39
C VAL A 6 -32.68 -18.68 -4.32
N LEU A 7 -32.35 -19.38 -3.23
CA LEU A 7 -31.52 -18.85 -2.16
C LEU A 7 -30.03 -18.76 -2.52
N LEU A 8 -29.54 -19.62 -3.43
CA LEU A 8 -28.13 -19.63 -3.85
C LEU A 8 -27.79 -18.46 -4.80
N CYS A 9 -28.78 -17.82 -5.44
CA CYS A 9 -28.57 -16.72 -6.38
C CYS A 9 -28.35 -15.34 -5.72
N ILE A 10 -28.55 -15.21 -4.40
CA ILE A 10 -28.48 -13.91 -3.71
C ILE A 10 -27.09 -13.61 -3.12
N CYS A 11 -26.16 -14.57 -3.11
CA CYS A 11 -24.85 -14.43 -2.44
C CYS A 11 -23.73 -13.84 -3.31
N PHE A 12 -24.02 -13.29 -4.50
CA PHE A 12 -22.99 -12.69 -5.38
C PHE A 12 -23.09 -11.15 -5.45
N PHE A 13 -23.41 -10.49 -4.33
CA PHE A 13 -22.91 -9.13 -4.12
C PHE A 13 -21.43 -9.20 -3.77
N ILE A 14 -20.62 -9.55 -4.77
CA ILE A 14 -19.19 -9.26 -4.77
C ILE A 14 -19.12 -7.74 -4.69
N SER A 15 -18.72 -7.21 -3.54
CA SER A 15 -18.28 -5.83 -3.41
C SER A 15 -17.04 -5.70 -4.29
N THR A 16 -17.23 -5.41 -5.57
CA THR A 16 -16.15 -4.96 -6.44
C THR A 16 -15.67 -3.66 -5.83
N ILE A 17 -14.50 -3.72 -5.18
CA ILE A 17 -13.75 -2.53 -4.81
C ILE A 17 -13.38 -1.89 -6.15
N TYR A 18 -14.21 -0.94 -6.57
CA TYR A 18 -14.00 -0.12 -7.73
C TYR A 18 -12.86 0.83 -7.37
N ALA A 19 -11.61 0.43 -7.66
CA ALA A 19 -10.51 1.36 -7.68
C ALA A 19 -10.70 2.24 -8.92
N GLY A 20 -10.51 3.56 -8.77
CA GLY A 20 -10.47 4.53 -9.88
C GLY A 20 -9.02 4.81 -10.34
N CYS A 21 -8.08 4.05 -9.78
CA CYS A 21 -6.65 4.23 -9.94
C CYS A 21 -5.92 2.91 -9.68
N SER A 22 -5.12 2.51 -10.66
CA SER A 22 -4.32 1.27 -10.64
C SER A 22 -2.84 1.62 -10.58
N ILE A 23 -2.14 1.19 -9.53
CA ILE A 23 -0.69 1.37 -9.41
C ILE A 23 0.02 0.41 -10.37
N LYS A 24 0.88 0.95 -11.25
CA LYS A 24 1.63 0.22 -12.28
C LYS A 24 3.06 -0.09 -11.89
N THR A 25 3.70 0.85 -11.23
CA THR A 25 5.05 0.67 -10.68
C THR A 25 5.05 1.25 -9.27
N PRO A 26 5.70 0.60 -8.30
CA PRO A 26 6.34 -0.72 -8.40
C PRO A 26 5.30 -1.85 -8.44
N TYR A 27 5.65 -2.95 -9.11
CA TYR A 27 4.81 -4.15 -9.22
C TYR A 27 5.69 -5.40 -9.28
N ALA A 28 5.32 -6.44 -8.52
CA ALA A 28 5.91 -7.78 -8.51
C ALA A 28 7.45 -7.82 -8.51
N ASP A 29 8.07 -8.02 -9.67
CA ASP A 29 9.51 -8.19 -9.89
C ASP A 29 10.30 -6.88 -9.82
N THR A 30 9.62 -5.74 -9.64
CA THR A 30 10.27 -4.46 -9.40
C THR A 30 11.15 -4.52 -8.16
N THR A 31 12.39 -4.05 -8.28
CA THR A 31 13.32 -3.91 -7.15
C THR A 31 13.81 -2.47 -7.05
N TRP A 32 13.60 -1.85 -5.89
CA TRP A 32 14.24 -0.60 -5.52
C TRP A 32 15.51 -0.85 -4.71
N TYR A 33 16.45 0.08 -4.79
CA TYR A 33 17.71 0.00 -4.05
C TYR A 33 17.86 1.23 -3.15
N GLY A 34 18.28 1.00 -1.91
CA GLY A 34 18.66 2.08 -0.99
C GLY A 34 19.73 2.98 -1.60
N GLY A 35 19.59 4.29 -1.42
CA GLY A 35 20.43 5.33 -2.00
C GLY A 35 20.07 5.73 -3.43
N GLN A 36 19.04 5.11 -4.04
CA GLN A 36 18.54 5.46 -5.37
C GLN A 36 17.11 6.03 -5.30
N ASN A 37 16.63 6.55 -6.42
CA ASN A 37 15.23 6.96 -6.53
C ASN A 37 14.33 5.76 -6.84
N GLY A 38 13.22 5.64 -6.12
CA GLY A 38 12.09 4.79 -6.44
C GLY A 38 11.04 5.56 -7.22
N ASN A 39 10.33 4.88 -8.12
CA ASN A 39 9.31 5.46 -8.97
C ASN A 39 7.96 4.80 -8.70
N VAL A 40 6.96 5.63 -8.41
CA VAL A 40 5.56 5.22 -8.28
C VAL A 40 4.81 5.78 -9.49
N SER A 41 4.12 4.92 -10.24
CA SER A 41 3.23 5.34 -11.31
C SER A 41 1.88 4.68 -11.17
N TRP A 42 0.84 5.40 -11.56
CA TRP A 42 -0.53 4.94 -11.52
C TRP A 42 -1.29 5.46 -12.72
N GLU A 43 -2.34 4.75 -13.12
CA GLU A 43 -3.22 5.19 -14.19
C GLU A 43 -4.66 5.28 -13.69
N GLU A 44 -5.45 6.11 -14.36
CA GLU A 44 -6.90 6.07 -14.24
C GLU A 44 -7.41 4.82 -14.95
N ASP A 45 -8.08 3.94 -14.21
CA ASP A 45 -8.66 2.69 -14.74
C ASP A 45 -10.09 2.89 -15.28
N ASN A 46 -10.51 4.15 -15.45
CA ASN A 46 -11.84 4.58 -15.94
C ASN A 46 -13.01 4.08 -15.09
N VAL A 47 -12.75 3.76 -13.83
CA VAL A 47 -13.76 3.36 -12.85
C VAL A 47 -13.96 4.51 -11.86
N ASN A 48 -15.20 4.71 -11.41
CA ASN A 48 -15.51 5.76 -10.44
C ASN A 48 -14.99 5.41 -9.03
N PRO A 49 -14.50 6.37 -8.25
CA PRO A 49 -14.36 7.80 -8.57
C PRO A 49 -13.15 8.10 -9.48
N PRO A 50 -13.26 8.98 -10.48
CA PRO A 50 -12.12 9.36 -11.32
C PRO A 50 -11.03 10.07 -10.49
N LEU A 51 -9.78 10.03 -10.93
CA LEU A 51 -8.63 10.69 -10.30
C LEU A 51 -8.88 12.17 -10.04
N THR A 52 -9.58 12.85 -10.96
CA THR A 52 -9.97 14.26 -10.84
C THR A 52 -10.91 14.55 -9.68
N SER A 53 -11.66 13.55 -9.22
CA SER A 53 -12.59 13.67 -8.08
C SER A 53 -11.96 13.26 -6.74
N MET A 54 -10.72 12.76 -6.74
CA MET A 54 -9.99 12.37 -5.53
C MET A 54 -9.36 13.56 -4.79
N GLY A 55 -9.41 14.75 -5.40
CA GLY A 55 -8.83 15.99 -4.88
C GLY A 55 -7.39 16.23 -5.33
N ASP A 56 -6.81 17.33 -4.87
CA ASP A 56 -5.47 17.77 -5.31
C ASP A 56 -4.32 17.19 -4.46
N CYS A 57 -4.63 16.55 -3.32
CA CYS A 57 -3.63 15.99 -2.40
C CYS A 57 -3.90 14.51 -2.12
N CYS A 58 -3.29 13.65 -2.92
CA CYS A 58 -3.13 12.24 -2.61
C CYS A 58 -1.85 11.97 -1.80
N LEU A 59 -1.87 10.91 -1.01
CA LEU A 59 -0.78 10.44 -0.17
C LEU A 59 -0.25 9.12 -0.71
N ILE A 60 1.05 8.92 -0.54
CA ILE A 60 1.76 7.70 -0.93
C ILE A 60 2.52 7.20 0.29
N ASP A 61 2.07 6.09 0.85
CA ASP A 61 2.77 5.39 1.92
C ASP A 61 3.45 4.13 1.40
N LEU A 62 4.63 3.86 1.95
CA LEU A 62 5.31 2.58 1.83
C LEU A 62 4.94 1.71 3.02
N LEU A 63 4.40 0.53 2.73
CA LEU A 63 4.08 -0.49 3.72
C LEU A 63 4.92 -1.73 3.50
N ILE A 64 4.97 -2.57 4.53
CA ILE A 64 5.65 -3.85 4.51
C ILE A 64 4.84 -4.92 5.26
N GLY A 65 4.84 -6.15 4.75
CA GLY A 65 4.22 -7.30 5.41
C GLY A 65 2.71 -7.12 5.62
N ASN A 66 2.24 -7.30 6.86
CA ASN A 66 0.82 -7.13 7.20
C ASN A 66 0.42 -5.65 7.42
N PHE A 67 0.53 -4.83 6.36
CA PHE A 67 0.13 -3.41 6.38
C PHE A 67 0.84 -2.55 7.43
N VAL A 68 2.07 -2.91 7.79
CA VAL A 68 2.90 -2.11 8.70
C VAL A 68 3.46 -0.94 7.90
N LYS A 69 3.27 0.29 8.36
CA LYS A 69 3.80 1.48 7.68
C LYS A 69 5.31 1.55 7.89
N ALA A 70 6.08 1.46 6.81
CA ALA A 70 7.52 1.65 6.82
C ALA A 70 7.88 3.15 6.73
N SER A 71 7.25 3.87 5.80
CA SER A 71 7.50 5.31 5.62
C SER A 71 6.36 5.98 4.87
N THR A 72 6.25 7.30 5.01
CA THR A 72 5.42 8.14 4.14
C THR A 72 6.31 8.72 3.05
N LEU A 73 6.04 8.38 1.78
CA LEU A 73 6.82 8.81 0.62
C LEU A 73 6.35 10.18 0.11
N ALA A 74 5.07 10.48 0.22
CA ALA A 74 4.49 11.77 -0.18
C ALA A 74 3.17 12.08 0.57
N THR A 75 2.89 13.36 0.81
CA THR A 75 1.71 13.83 1.56
C THR A 75 0.75 14.74 0.78
N CYS A 76 1.11 15.18 -0.43
CA CYS A 76 0.22 15.92 -1.32
C CYS A 76 0.74 15.83 -2.76
N VAL A 77 0.56 14.68 -3.39
CA VAL A 77 0.77 14.51 -4.84
C VAL A 77 -0.54 14.74 -5.54
N LYS A 78 -0.53 15.46 -6.66
CA LYS A 78 -1.74 15.62 -7.46
C LYS A 78 -2.12 14.27 -8.04
N CYS A 79 -3.33 13.82 -7.78
CA CYS A 79 -3.77 12.50 -8.20
C CYS A 79 -3.74 12.35 -9.73
N THR A 80 -3.81 13.44 -10.48
CA THR A 80 -3.72 13.48 -11.96
C THR A 80 -2.30 13.46 -12.53
N GLU A 81 -1.23 13.58 -11.72
CA GLU A 81 0.16 13.58 -12.23
C GLU A 81 0.62 12.18 -12.66
N THR A 82 -0.05 11.10 -12.23
CA THR A 82 0.17 9.69 -12.64
C THR A 82 1.58 9.13 -12.42
N PHE A 83 2.50 9.93 -11.89
CA PHE A 83 3.89 9.59 -11.65
C PHE A 83 4.46 10.37 -10.47
N PHE A 84 5.27 9.72 -9.65
CA PHE A 84 6.00 10.30 -8.55
C PHE A 84 7.35 9.60 -8.38
N SER A 85 8.43 10.37 -8.16
CA SER A 85 9.77 9.83 -7.90
C SER A 85 10.27 10.34 -6.56
N CYS A 86 10.84 9.46 -5.74
CA CYS A 86 11.36 9.81 -4.43
C CYS A 86 12.68 9.10 -4.12
N PRO A 87 13.58 9.72 -3.33
CA PRO A 87 14.77 9.03 -2.84
C PRO A 87 14.38 7.92 -1.86
N ILE A 88 15.05 6.77 -1.93
CA ILE A 88 14.89 5.65 -1.01
C ILE A 88 16.09 5.66 -0.05
N PRO A 89 15.92 6.12 1.21
CA PRO A 89 17.00 6.08 2.18
C PRO A 89 17.46 4.64 2.46
N THR A 90 18.76 4.45 2.71
CA THR A 90 19.32 3.13 3.06
C THR A 90 18.74 2.60 4.37
N ASN A 91 18.25 3.47 5.25
CA ASN A 91 17.65 3.11 6.54
C ASN A 91 16.11 3.02 6.50
N ILE A 92 15.46 3.00 5.32
CA ILE A 92 13.99 3.00 5.20
C ILE A 92 13.32 1.77 5.83
N GLY A 93 14.06 0.67 5.97
CA GLY A 93 13.59 -0.59 6.53
C GLY A 93 14.56 -1.73 6.23
N PRO A 94 14.23 -2.97 6.62
CA PRO A 94 15.05 -4.14 6.35
C PRO A 94 14.93 -4.57 4.88
N PRO A 95 15.92 -5.29 4.30
CA PRO A 95 15.76 -5.90 2.98
C PRO A 95 14.57 -6.86 2.97
N SER A 96 13.67 -6.72 1.99
CA SER A 96 12.49 -7.58 1.88
C SER A 96 11.86 -7.51 0.50
N ASN A 97 11.11 -8.55 0.14
CA ASN A 97 10.22 -8.61 -1.03
C ASN A 97 8.74 -8.37 -0.66
N ALA A 98 8.46 -8.00 0.59
CA ALA A 98 7.11 -7.80 1.12
C ALA A 98 6.71 -6.33 1.20
N TYR A 99 7.40 -5.43 0.51
CA TYR A 99 7.03 -4.01 0.46
C TYR A 99 5.90 -3.79 -0.54
N PHE A 100 5.02 -2.82 -0.28
CA PHE A 100 3.98 -2.42 -1.21
C PHE A 100 3.57 -0.97 -0.96
N ILE A 101 3.00 -0.34 -1.98
CA ILE A 101 2.55 1.04 -1.93
C ILE A 101 1.07 1.10 -1.58
N LYS A 102 0.69 2.06 -0.75
CA LYS A 102 -0.69 2.54 -0.60
C LYS A 102 -0.78 3.95 -1.13
N PHE A 103 -1.63 4.13 -2.13
CA PHE A 103 -2.02 5.43 -2.66
C PHE A 103 -3.42 5.75 -2.14
N TYR A 104 -3.63 6.90 -1.48
CA TYR A 104 -4.92 7.21 -0.86
C TYR A 104 -5.17 8.71 -0.76
N ASN A 105 -6.42 9.11 -0.54
CA ASN A 105 -6.77 10.47 -0.19
C ASN A 105 -7.13 10.58 1.30
N ASN A 106 -7.14 11.80 1.84
CA ASN A 106 -7.61 12.10 3.20
C ASN A 106 -9.07 12.61 3.22
N ASP A 107 -9.83 12.45 2.14
CA ASP A 107 -11.24 12.85 2.09
C ASP A 107 -12.09 11.87 2.90
N THR A 108 -12.79 12.38 3.89
CA THR A 108 -13.67 11.59 4.75
C THR A 108 -15.03 11.30 4.11
N ASN A 109 -15.46 12.11 3.15
CA ASN A 109 -16.74 11.93 2.46
C ASN A 109 -16.64 10.96 1.29
N ASN A 110 -15.47 10.90 0.64
CA ASN A 110 -15.18 10.02 -0.47
C ASN A 110 -13.80 9.35 -0.29
N PRO A 111 -13.66 8.45 0.70
CA PRO A 111 -12.38 7.83 0.99
C PRO A 111 -11.94 6.90 -0.14
N TYR A 112 -10.69 7.02 -0.52
CA TYR A 112 -10.07 6.26 -1.59
C TYR A 112 -8.77 5.61 -1.14
N ALA A 113 -8.55 4.36 -1.54
CA ALA A 113 -7.26 3.70 -1.41
C ALA A 113 -7.03 2.69 -2.53
N ALA A 114 -5.83 2.73 -3.12
CA ALA A 114 -5.30 1.73 -4.02
C ALA A 114 -4.00 1.17 -3.47
N TYR A 115 -3.72 -0.09 -3.81
CA TYR A 115 -2.53 -0.80 -3.37
C TYR A 115 -1.77 -1.35 -4.58
N SER A 116 -0.44 -1.33 -4.51
CA SER A 116 0.38 -2.06 -5.47
C SER A 116 0.42 -3.54 -5.11
N HIS A 117 0.95 -4.35 -6.03
CA HIS A 117 1.48 -5.66 -5.63
C HIS A 117 2.73 -5.48 -4.76
N THR A 118 3.11 -6.55 -4.08
CA THR A 118 4.38 -6.56 -3.34
C THR A 118 5.57 -6.45 -4.30
N PHE A 119 6.64 -5.83 -3.84
CA PHE A 119 7.88 -5.62 -4.58
C PHE A 119 9.08 -5.65 -3.63
N SER A 120 10.29 -5.65 -4.20
CA SER A 120 11.52 -5.77 -3.42
C SER A 120 12.19 -4.43 -3.15
N ILE A 121 12.73 -4.26 -1.94
CA ILE A 121 13.68 -3.20 -1.62
C ILE A 121 14.95 -3.86 -1.06
N GLN A 122 16.08 -3.56 -1.70
CA GLN A 122 17.40 -4.12 -1.42
C GLN A 122 18.40 -3.00 -1.09
N ASN A 123 19.60 -3.36 -0.64
CA ASN A 123 20.64 -2.41 -0.20
C ASN A 123 20.16 -1.42 0.87
N VAL A 124 19.29 -1.91 1.76
CA VAL A 124 18.77 -1.19 2.92
C VAL A 124 19.14 -1.95 4.19
N ASN A 125 19.18 -1.26 5.32
CA ASN A 125 19.59 -1.82 6.61
C ASN A 125 18.82 -1.23 7.80
N GLY A 126 17.66 -0.63 7.52
CA GLY A 126 16.78 -0.08 8.56
C GLY A 126 16.00 -1.16 9.31
N SER A 127 15.15 -0.71 10.21
CA SER A 127 14.14 -1.51 10.89
C SER A 127 12.80 -0.79 10.84
N VAL A 128 11.71 -1.56 10.86
CA VAL A 128 10.35 -1.02 10.90
C VAL A 128 9.69 -1.56 12.16
N GLN A 129 9.19 -0.66 13.00
CA GLN A 129 8.53 -1.04 14.25
C GLN A 129 7.32 -1.94 13.95
N GLY A 130 7.23 -3.09 14.62
CA GLY A 130 6.16 -4.05 14.41
C GLY A 130 6.32 -4.89 13.13
N PHE A 131 7.51 -4.95 12.52
CA PHE A 131 7.77 -5.87 11.41
C PHE A 131 8.95 -6.79 11.73
N ASP A 132 8.73 -8.10 11.58
CA ASP A 132 9.78 -9.13 11.65
C ASP A 132 10.11 -9.63 10.23
N PRO A 133 11.34 -9.41 9.72
CA PRO A 133 11.77 -9.91 8.41
C PRO A 133 11.69 -11.44 8.26
N ASN A 134 11.82 -12.18 9.36
CA ASN A 134 11.75 -13.65 9.33
C ASN A 134 10.30 -14.15 9.36
N ASN A 135 9.35 -13.28 9.69
CA ASN A 135 7.92 -13.60 9.76
C ASN A 135 7.05 -12.47 9.20
N PRO A 136 7.19 -12.17 7.89
CA PRO A 136 6.61 -10.97 7.28
C PRO A 136 5.08 -10.96 7.23
N SER A 137 4.44 -12.12 7.41
CA SER A 137 2.99 -12.29 7.41
C SER A 137 2.35 -12.14 8.79
N GLN A 138 3.13 -12.06 9.89
CA GLN A 138 2.55 -11.83 11.20
C GLN A 138 1.99 -10.40 11.29
N PRO A 139 0.81 -10.23 11.92
CA PRO A 139 0.38 -8.93 12.39
C PRO A 139 1.47 -8.33 13.26
N GLY A 140 1.75 -7.04 13.06
CA GLY A 140 2.88 -6.43 13.74
C GLY A 140 2.76 -6.60 15.24
N THR A 141 3.70 -7.35 15.81
CA THR A 141 3.80 -7.49 17.25
C THR A 141 4.25 -6.14 17.77
N THR A 142 3.35 -5.43 18.44
CA THR A 142 3.80 -4.44 19.41
C THR A 142 4.72 -5.19 20.35
N ASP A 143 6.01 -4.84 20.36
CA ASP A 143 6.94 -5.40 21.32
C ASP A 143 6.27 -5.33 22.68
N SER A 144 6.15 -6.50 23.31
CA SER A 144 5.64 -6.60 24.67
C SER A 144 6.39 -5.60 25.50
N ALA A 145 5.65 -4.63 26.06
CA ALA A 145 6.17 -3.73 27.07
C ALA A 145 6.96 -4.59 28.06
N SER A 146 8.28 -4.38 28.08
CA SER A 146 9.16 -4.96 29.09
C SER A 146 8.75 -4.33 30.41
N ASN A 147 7.77 -4.92 31.08
CA ASN A 147 7.44 -4.63 32.45
C ASN A 147 8.53 -5.27 33.30
N THR A 148 9.69 -4.63 33.30
CA THR A 148 10.78 -4.94 34.22
C THR A 148 10.64 -3.96 35.37
N THR A 149 10.05 -4.47 36.44
CA THR A 149 10.18 -4.10 37.84
C THR A 149 11.14 -2.93 38.14
N GLN A 150 10.60 -1.87 38.73
CA GLN A 150 11.25 -1.14 39.81
C GLN A 150 10.22 -0.72 40.86
#